data_AF-A0A357J1S4-F1
#
_entry.id   AF-A0A357J1S4-F1
#
_cell.length_a   1.000
_cell.length_b   1.000
_cell.length_c   1.000
_cell.angle_alpha   90.00
_cell.angle_beta   90.00
_cell.angle_gamma   90.00
#
_symmetry.space_group_name_H-M   'P 1'
#
loop_
_entity.id
_entity.type
_entity.pdbx_description
1 polymer ?
#
loop_
_entity_poly.entity_id
_entity_poly.type
_entity_poly.pdbx_seq_one_letter_code
_entity_poly.pdbx_strand_id
1 'polypeptide(L)'
;MMVATFLVFIMHLGFAMIESGLTQAKNTVNILFKNTMIIAIGLITYAIMGFNLMYPGDSWISGTWLGFAGFGIESMSTADVSILYAGTGYTYWTDFLFQGMFAATAATIVSGAVAERVRLDSFIIFSVIYVAIVYPIVGSWEWGGGW
;
A
#
# COMPACT_ATOMS: atom_id res chain seq x y z
N MET A 1 -4.58 -2.28 16.43
CA MET A 1 -4.17 -2.04 15.04
C MET A 1 -2.85 -2.72 14.67
N MET A 2 -1.75 -2.59 15.42
CA MET A 2 -0.47 -3.23 15.05
C MET A 2 -0.53 -4.76 14.84
N VAL A 3 -1.28 -5.49 15.67
CA VAL A 3 -1.51 -6.93 15.45
C VAL A 3 -2.25 -7.18 14.15
N ALA A 4 -3.24 -6.35 13.81
CA ALA A 4 -3.96 -6.44 12.55
C ALA A 4 -3.03 -6.13 11.36
N THR A 5 -2.18 -5.11 11.45
CA THR A 5 -1.13 -4.82 10.45
C THR A 5 -0.23 -6.04 10.22
N PHE A 6 0.18 -6.72 11.29
CA PHE A 6 0.97 -7.94 11.19
C PHE A 6 0.21 -9.09 10.50
N LEU A 7 -1.09 -9.23 10.76
CA LEU A 7 -1.93 -10.21 10.04
C LEU A 7 -2.03 -9.89 8.53
N VAL A 8 -2.14 -8.61 8.16
CA VAL A 8 -2.13 -8.18 6.75
C VAL A 8 -0.76 -8.44 6.11
N PHE A 9 0.33 -8.23 6.85
CA PHE A 9 1.66 -8.63 6.39
C PHE A 9 1.74 -10.13 6.10
N ILE A 10 1.19 -10.98 6.96
CA ILE A 10 1.13 -12.44 6.73
C ILE A 10 0.36 -12.81 5.45
N MET A 11 -0.56 -11.98 4.96
CA MET A 11 -1.24 -12.25 3.68
C MET A 11 -0.25 -12.42 2.52
N HIS A 12 0.90 -11.74 2.54
CA HIS A 12 1.92 -11.87 1.50
C HIS A 12 2.56 -13.27 1.49
N LEU A 13 2.70 -13.91 2.66
CA LEU A 13 3.11 -15.31 2.72
C LEU A 13 2.01 -16.22 2.14
N GLY A 14 0.73 -15.89 2.41
CA GLY A 14 -0.41 -16.56 1.81
C GLY A 14 -0.42 -16.48 0.27
N PHE A 15 -0.26 -15.28 -0.28
CA PHE A 15 -0.17 -15.07 -1.72
C PHE A 15 1.04 -15.75 -2.34
N ALA A 16 2.20 -15.69 -1.68
CA ALA A 16 3.39 -16.41 -2.12
C ALA A 16 3.14 -17.92 -2.23
N MET A 17 2.46 -18.53 -1.24
CA MET A 17 2.12 -19.96 -1.26
C MET A 17 1.10 -20.29 -2.36
N ILE A 18 0.04 -19.51 -2.51
CA ILE A 18 -1.00 -19.76 -3.52
C ILE A 18 -0.46 -19.52 -4.94
N GLU A 19 0.23 -18.42 -5.20
CA GLU A 19 0.77 -18.11 -6.52
C GLU A 19 1.85 -19.12 -6.93
N SER A 20 2.75 -19.51 -6.03
CA SER A 20 3.78 -20.50 -6.36
C SER A 20 3.21 -21.92 -6.53
N GLY A 21 2.14 -22.26 -5.81
CA GLY A 21 1.46 -23.56 -5.92
C GLY A 21 0.60 -23.71 -7.18
N LEU A 22 0.07 -22.60 -7.71
CA LEU A 22 -0.78 -22.60 -8.91
C LEU A 22 -0.01 -22.35 -10.22
N THR A 23 1.32 -22.26 -10.16
CA THR A 23 2.17 -21.95 -11.31
C THR A 23 3.23 -23.01 -11.54
N GLN A 24 3.90 -22.96 -12.69
CA GLN A 24 4.93 -23.94 -13.04
C GLN A 24 6.16 -23.76 -12.14
N ALA A 25 6.76 -24.87 -11.72
CA ALA A 25 7.93 -24.88 -10.82
C ALA A 25 9.12 -24.01 -11.31
N LYS A 26 9.31 -23.89 -12.63
CA LYS A 26 10.35 -23.04 -13.22
C LYS A 26 10.16 -21.54 -12.95
N ASN A 27 8.92 -21.11 -12.65
CA ASN A 27 8.54 -19.73 -12.40
C ASN A 27 8.41 -19.39 -10.92
N THR A 28 8.50 -20.37 -10.02
CA THR A 28 8.33 -20.20 -8.58
C THR A 28 9.25 -19.13 -8.00
N VAL A 29 10.53 -19.10 -8.38
CA VAL A 29 11.49 -18.10 -7.88
C VAL A 29 11.06 -16.67 -8.25
N ASN A 30 10.58 -16.47 -9.48
CA ASN A 30 10.11 -15.17 -9.94
C ASN A 30 8.87 -14.69 -9.15
N ILE A 31 7.98 -15.62 -8.79
CA ILE A 31 6.77 -15.33 -8.03
C ILE A 31 7.07 -14.97 -6.57
N LEU A 32 7.94 -15.76 -5.94
CA LEU A 32 8.39 -15.48 -4.57
C LEU A 32 9.13 -14.15 -4.49
N PHE A 33 9.93 -13.83 -5.51
CA PHE A 33 10.60 -12.53 -5.62
C PHE A 33 9.60 -11.38 -5.72
N LYS A 34 8.58 -11.48 -6.59
CA LYS A 34 7.53 -10.46 -6.71
C LYS A 34 6.80 -10.22 -5.39
N ASN A 35 6.38 -11.30 -4.72
CA ASN A 35 5.66 -11.23 -3.44
C ASN A 35 6.50 -10.57 -2.33
N THR A 36 7.80 -10.89 -2.26
CA THR A 36 8.70 -10.31 -1.25
C THR A 36 9.00 -8.83 -1.55
N MET A 37 9.29 -8.51 -2.82
CA MET A 37 9.65 -7.15 -3.23
C MET A 37 8.50 -6.15 -3.11
N ILE A 38 7.25 -6.59 -3.32
CA ILE A 38 6.10 -5.69 -3.23
C ILE A 38 5.98 -5.05 -1.85
N ILE A 39 6.34 -5.75 -0.77
CA ILE A 39 6.23 -5.19 0.58
C ILE A 39 7.16 -3.97 0.70
N ALA A 40 8.41 -4.10 0.24
CA ALA A 40 9.38 -3.02 0.26
C ALA A 40 8.97 -1.87 -0.67
N ILE A 41 8.59 -2.18 -1.91
CA ILE A 41 8.12 -1.19 -2.88
C ILE A 41 6.88 -0.46 -2.32
N GLY A 42 5.94 -1.22 -1.79
CA GLY A 42 4.68 -0.72 -1.26
C GLY A 42 4.90 0.28 -0.14
N LEU A 43 5.63 -0.10 0.91
CA LEU A 43 5.89 0.78 2.05
C LEU A 43 6.72 2.01 1.67
N ILE A 44 7.77 1.86 0.86
CA ILE A 44 8.62 2.99 0.45
C ILE A 44 7.84 3.97 -0.43
N THR A 45 7.11 3.45 -1.42
CA THR A 45 6.36 4.29 -2.35
C THR A 45 5.19 4.99 -1.65
N TYR A 46 4.51 4.26 -0.76
CA TYR A 46 3.43 4.79 0.04
C TYR A 46 3.93 5.86 1.02
N ALA A 47 5.15 5.72 1.57
CA ALA A 47 5.80 6.76 2.37
C ALA A 47 6.18 8.00 1.56
N ILE A 48 6.63 7.85 0.31
CA ILE A 48 7.08 8.98 -0.51
C ILE A 48 5.90 9.87 -0.94
N MET A 49 4.74 9.30 -1.23
CA MET A 49 3.58 10.11 -1.62
C MET A 49 2.21 9.47 -1.37
N GLY A 50 2.13 8.14 -1.32
CA GLY A 50 0.83 7.45 -1.29
C GLY A 50 -0.02 7.79 -0.05
N PHE A 51 0.58 7.93 1.13
CA PHE A 51 -0.18 8.21 2.34
C PHE A 51 -0.83 9.61 2.30
N ASN A 52 -0.08 10.65 1.93
CA ASN A 52 -0.59 12.02 1.80
C ASN A 52 -1.54 12.22 0.62
N LEU A 53 -1.53 11.30 -0.35
CA LEU A 53 -2.50 11.27 -1.45
C LEU A 53 -3.81 10.61 -0.98
N MET A 54 -3.74 9.61 -0.10
CA MET A 54 -4.90 8.93 0.47
C MET A 54 -5.58 9.74 1.58
N TYR A 55 -4.80 10.41 2.43
CA TYR A 55 -5.27 11.23 3.54
C TYR A 55 -4.80 12.68 3.38
N PRO A 56 -5.41 13.47 2.46
CA PRO A 56 -4.97 14.84 2.20
C PRO A 56 -5.40 15.86 3.27
N GLY A 57 -6.23 15.46 4.25
CA GLY A 57 -6.81 16.37 5.24
C GLY A 57 -7.64 17.46 4.55
N ASP A 58 -7.26 18.72 4.74
CA ASP A 58 -7.90 19.87 4.09
C ASP A 58 -7.33 20.19 2.68
N SER A 59 -6.29 19.48 2.24
CA SER A 59 -5.52 19.78 1.00
C SER A 59 -6.16 19.17 -0.25
N TRP A 60 -7.43 19.46 -0.48
CA TRP A 60 -8.19 19.02 -1.66
C TRP A 60 -7.94 19.94 -2.86
N ILE A 61 -7.67 19.38 -4.04
CA ILE A 61 -7.33 20.12 -5.26
C ILE A 61 -8.56 20.28 -6.18
N SER A 62 -9.35 19.22 -6.34
CA SER A 62 -10.52 19.19 -7.23
C SER A 62 -11.76 18.67 -6.50
N GLY A 63 -12.31 19.48 -5.61
CA GLY A 63 -13.35 19.04 -4.67
C GLY A 63 -12.85 17.84 -3.85
N THR A 64 -13.75 16.96 -3.41
CA THR A 64 -13.41 15.75 -2.64
C THR A 64 -12.94 14.57 -3.53
N TRP A 65 -12.66 14.81 -4.81
CA TRP A 65 -12.23 13.76 -5.74
C TRP A 65 -10.71 13.52 -5.76
N LEU A 66 -9.92 14.59 -5.62
CA LEU A 66 -8.47 14.49 -5.64
C LEU A 66 -7.87 15.48 -4.65
N GLY A 67 -7.12 14.98 -3.67
CA GLY A 67 -6.35 15.77 -2.73
C GLY A 67 -4.91 15.29 -2.69
N PHE A 68 -4.00 16.14 -2.23
CA PHE A 68 -2.59 15.80 -2.10
C PHE A 68 -1.93 16.72 -1.07
N ALA A 69 -1.53 16.16 0.08
CA ALA A 69 -0.89 16.93 1.16
C ALA A 69 0.64 17.08 1.01
N GLY A 70 1.23 16.63 -0.11
CA GLY A 70 2.66 16.77 -0.40
C GLY A 70 3.45 15.45 -0.33
N PHE A 71 4.76 15.53 -0.55
CA PHE A 71 5.65 14.38 -0.56
C PHE A 71 6.23 14.08 0.83
N GLY A 72 6.44 12.79 1.09
CA GLY A 72 6.99 12.26 2.33
C GLY A 72 5.91 11.96 3.36
N ILE A 73 6.37 11.50 4.52
CA ILE A 73 5.56 11.35 5.71
C ILE A 73 5.99 12.39 6.74
N GLU A 74 5.06 12.82 7.57
CA GLU A 74 5.38 13.75 8.63
C GLU A 74 6.49 13.24 9.54
N SER A 75 7.33 14.16 10.00
CA SER A 75 8.37 13.86 10.97
C SER A 75 7.75 13.42 12.30
N MET A 76 8.46 12.58 13.08
CA MET A 76 7.99 12.20 14.43
C MET A 76 7.75 13.39 15.37
N SER A 77 8.34 14.56 15.09
CA SER A 77 8.13 15.79 15.85
C SER A 77 6.84 16.55 15.51
N THR A 78 6.26 16.31 14.34
CA THR A 78 5.04 16.99 13.86
C THR A 78 3.82 16.08 13.84
N ALA A 79 4.05 14.78 13.62
CA ALA A 79 3.00 13.78 13.55
C ALA A 79 2.26 13.64 14.89
N ASP A 80 0.95 13.47 14.84
CA ASP A 80 0.15 13.16 16.01
C ASP A 80 0.41 11.71 16.47
N VAL A 81 1.24 11.58 17.49
CA VAL A 81 1.58 10.30 18.13
C VAL A 81 0.59 9.96 19.25
N SER A 82 -0.44 10.78 19.47
CA SER A 82 -1.48 10.47 20.45
C SER A 82 -2.42 9.39 19.93
N ILE A 83 -3.09 8.71 20.85
CA ILE A 83 -4.15 7.73 20.54
C ILE A 83 -5.47 8.39 20.12
N LEU A 84 -5.50 9.72 20.00
CA LEU A 84 -6.66 10.50 19.59
C LEU A 84 -6.56 10.98 18.14
N TYR A 85 -5.51 10.57 17.42
CA TYR A 85 -5.31 10.92 16.01
C TYR A 85 -6.57 10.63 15.20
N ALA A 86 -7.11 11.66 14.53
CA ALA A 86 -8.35 11.60 13.75
C ALA A 86 -9.58 11.04 14.52
N GLY A 87 -9.59 11.09 15.86
CA GLY A 87 -10.62 10.44 16.70
C GLY A 87 -10.57 8.91 16.66
N THR A 88 -9.51 8.35 16.09
CA THR A 88 -9.30 6.93 15.93
C THR A 88 -8.39 6.45 17.05
N GLY A 89 -8.73 5.36 17.72
CA GLY A 89 -8.00 4.85 18.89
C GLY A 89 -6.61 4.27 18.57
N TYR A 90 -5.87 4.86 17.64
CA TYR A 90 -4.54 4.50 17.17
C TYR A 90 -3.76 5.75 16.74
N THR A 91 -2.45 5.60 16.53
CA THR A 91 -1.55 6.72 16.19
C THR A 91 -1.38 6.89 14.68
N TYR A 92 -0.95 8.07 14.23
CA TYR A 92 -0.60 8.35 12.82
C TYR A 92 0.29 7.27 12.19
N TRP A 93 1.36 6.88 12.88
CA TRP A 93 2.31 5.86 12.40
C TRP A 93 1.70 4.47 12.28
N THR A 94 0.76 4.14 13.17
CA THR A 94 0.05 2.86 13.13
C THR A 94 -0.88 2.81 11.93
N ASP A 95 -1.56 3.92 11.62
CA ASP A 95 -2.41 4.05 10.45
C ASP A 95 -1.58 3.95 9.17
N PHE A 96 -0.49 4.71 9.07
CA PHE A 96 0.45 4.64 7.96
C PHE A 96 0.90 3.20 7.67
N LEU A 97 1.34 2.46 8.69
CA LEU A 97 1.78 1.07 8.51
C LEU A 97 0.62 0.16 8.12
N PHE A 98 -0.54 0.32 8.75
CA PHE A 98 -1.72 -0.49 8.44
C PHE A 98 -2.15 -0.30 6.98
N GLN A 99 -2.33 0.95 6.55
CA GLN A 99 -2.79 1.30 5.20
C GLN A 99 -1.73 1.02 4.14
N GLY A 100 -0.45 1.27 4.45
CA GLY A 100 0.66 0.90 3.57
C GLY A 100 0.74 -0.59 3.30
N MET A 101 0.43 -1.43 4.30
CA MET A 101 0.34 -2.87 4.11
C MET A 101 -0.85 -3.27 3.22
N PHE A 102 -2.02 -2.64 3.37
CA PHE A 102 -3.15 -2.88 2.47
C PHE A 102 -2.86 -2.47 1.02
N ALA A 103 -2.20 -1.32 0.82
CA ALA A 103 -1.76 -0.88 -0.50
C ALA A 103 -0.80 -1.88 -1.15
N ALA A 104 0.18 -2.38 -0.40
CA ALA A 104 1.10 -3.44 -0.86
C ALA A 104 0.35 -4.75 -1.18
N THR A 105 -0.59 -5.15 -0.32
CA THR A 105 -1.40 -6.34 -0.54
C THR A 105 -2.24 -6.23 -1.81
N ALA A 106 -2.83 -5.06 -2.09
CA ALA A 106 -3.60 -4.83 -3.31
C ALA A 106 -2.74 -5.01 -4.57
N ALA A 107 -1.49 -4.54 -4.58
CA ALA A 107 -0.56 -4.81 -5.67
C ALA A 107 -0.24 -6.31 -5.82
N THR A 108 -0.14 -7.04 -4.71
CA THR A 108 0.11 -8.49 -4.71
C THR A 108 -1.03 -9.28 -5.36
N ILE A 109 -2.29 -8.90 -5.11
CA ILE A 109 -3.45 -9.53 -5.75
C ILE A 109 -3.33 -9.47 -7.28
N VAL A 110 -2.85 -8.34 -7.81
CA VAL A 110 -2.59 -8.19 -9.24
C VAL A 110 -1.47 -9.12 -9.71
N SER A 111 -0.40 -9.33 -8.92
CA SER A 111 0.66 -10.33 -9.24
C SER A 111 0.07 -11.69 -9.55
N GLY A 112 -0.83 -12.17 -8.70
CA GLY A 112 -1.48 -13.46 -8.88
C GLY A 112 -2.35 -13.51 -10.13
N ALA A 113 -3.11 -12.45 -10.42
CA ALA A 113 -3.94 -12.36 -11.63
C ALA A 113 -3.12 -12.40 -12.93
N VAL A 114 -1.91 -11.84 -12.92
CA VAL A 114 -1.02 -11.78 -14.09
C VAL A 114 0.16 -12.76 -14.00
N ALA A 115 0.06 -13.77 -13.14
CA ALA A 115 1.12 -14.75 -12.92
C ALA A 115 1.56 -15.40 -14.25
N GLU A 116 2.88 -15.56 -14.42
CA GLU A 116 3.55 -16.12 -15.62
C GLU A 116 3.38 -15.35 -16.95
N ARG A 117 2.59 -14.27 -17.00
CA ARG A 117 2.25 -13.56 -18.25
C ARG A 117 2.91 -12.19 -18.40
N VAL A 118 3.65 -11.75 -17.39
CA VAL A 118 4.25 -10.40 -17.34
C VAL A 118 5.71 -10.49 -16.92
N ARG A 119 6.54 -9.64 -17.53
CA ARG A 119 7.96 -9.50 -17.17
C ARG A 119 8.09 -8.84 -15.79
N LEU A 120 9.08 -9.28 -15.01
CA LEU A 120 9.30 -8.84 -13.64
C LEU A 120 9.49 -7.32 -13.52
N ASP A 121 10.32 -6.75 -14.39
CA ASP A 121 10.62 -5.31 -14.45
C ASP A 121 9.35 -4.46 -14.65
N SER A 122 8.49 -4.92 -15.55
CA SER A 122 7.25 -4.27 -15.93
C SER A 122 6.25 -4.31 -14.77
N PHE A 123 6.24 -5.42 -14.04
CA PHE A 123 5.43 -5.57 -12.83
C PHE A 123 5.91 -4.68 -11.66
N ILE A 124 7.21 -4.50 -11.50
CA ILE A 124 7.78 -3.59 -10.49
C ILE A 124 7.37 -2.14 -10.77
N ILE A 125 7.51 -1.68 -12.01
CA ILE A 125 7.10 -0.32 -12.42
C ILE A 125 5.59 -0.14 -12.18
N PHE A 126 4.79 -1.13 -12.57
CA PHE A 126 3.35 -1.14 -12.28
C PHE A 126 3.08 -0.99 -10.77
N SER A 127 3.76 -1.77 -9.93
CA SER A 127 3.53 -1.77 -8.48
C SER A 127 3.84 -0.40 -7.86
N VAL A 128 4.91 0.27 -8.31
CA VAL A 128 5.24 1.64 -7.89
C VAL A 128 4.12 2.60 -8.27
N ILE A 129 3.70 2.63 -9.54
CA ILE A 129 2.66 3.55 -10.01
C ILE A 129 1.31 3.28 -9.30
N TYR A 130 0.98 2.01 -9.13
CA TYR A 130 -0.26 1.59 -8.51
C TYR A 130 -0.33 2.01 -7.04
N VAL A 131 0.72 1.74 -6.25
CA VAL A 131 0.77 2.10 -4.83
C VAL A 131 0.98 3.61 -4.62
N ALA A 132 1.67 4.30 -5.53
CA ALA A 132 1.89 5.74 -5.44
C ALA A 132 0.64 6.56 -5.73
N ILE A 133 -0.17 6.14 -6.71
CA ILE A 133 -1.18 6.99 -7.34
C ILE A 133 -2.56 6.32 -7.32
N VAL A 134 -2.69 5.18 -7.98
CA VAL A 134 -4.00 4.58 -8.27
C VAL A 134 -4.70 4.15 -6.99
N TYR A 135 -4.02 3.35 -6.16
CA TYR A 135 -4.58 2.84 -4.92
C TYR A 135 -4.90 3.96 -3.92
N PRO A 136 -3.99 4.92 -3.62
CA PRO A 136 -4.30 6.03 -2.73
C PRO A 136 -5.45 6.92 -3.18
N ILE A 137 -5.60 7.20 -4.48
CA ILE A 137 -6.72 8.01 -4.98
C ILE A 137 -8.04 7.32 -4.67
N VAL A 138 -8.16 6.03 -4.97
CA VAL A 138 -9.38 5.26 -4.67
C VAL A 138 -9.58 5.14 -3.15
N GLY A 139 -8.50 4.93 -2.40
CA GLY A 139 -8.53 4.91 -0.94
C GLY A 139 -8.97 6.25 -0.34
N SER A 140 -8.67 7.36 -0.99
CA SER A 140 -9.06 8.70 -0.52
C SER A 140 -10.57 8.91 -0.57
N TRP A 141 -11.26 8.28 -1.53
CA TRP A 141 -12.72 8.34 -1.66
C TRP A 141 -13.40 7.61 -0.50
N GLU A 142 -12.97 6.38 -0.23
CA GLU A 142 -13.60 5.55 0.81
C GLU A 142 -13.15 5.93 2.24
N TRP A 143 -11.86 6.21 2.44
CA TRP A 143 -11.28 6.35 3.77
C TRP A 143 -10.71 7.76 4.05
N GLY A 144 -10.39 8.52 3.00
CA GLY A 144 -9.80 9.85 3.12
C GLY A 144 -10.80 10.99 3.31
N GLY A 145 -12.11 10.70 3.36
CA GLY A 145 -13.16 11.71 3.40
C GLY A 145 -13.47 12.33 2.04
N GLY A 146 -13.16 11.60 0.96
CA GLY A 146 -13.39 11.98 -0.41
C GLY A 146 -14.86 11.81 -0.87
N TRP A 147 -15.03 11.63 -2.18
CA TRP A 147 -16.31 11.39 -2.86
C TRP A 147 -17.05 10.13 -2.39
#